data_AF-A0A6L9SQ88-F1
#
_entry.id   AF-A0A6L9SQ88-F1
#
_cell.length_a   1.000
_cell.length_b   1.000
_cell.length_c   1.000
_cell.angle_alpha   90.00
_cell.angle_beta   90.00
_cell.angle_gamma   90.00
#
_symmetry.space_group_name_H-M   'P 1'
#
loop_
_entity.id
_entity.type
_entity.pdbx_description
1 polymer ?
#
loop_
_entity_poly.entity_id
_entity_poly.type
_entity_poly.pdbx_seq_one_letter_code
_entity_poly.pdbx_strand_id
1 'polypeptide(L)'
;MLRDERITEAEATETASRYRSCMADAGFVFDYVNPDGSTQMQTGNMSDAEQQRFHEQDIVCSKQSGQYFITHLYNALVQDPDGELRNRTAEEIRRDLAECLKRKGTVGPEFTADDVPIVDADGEEYVRFGQQFTDPGGRYYSGRNAESWIQCNDDPRK
;
A
#
# COMPACT_ATOMS: atom_id res chain seq x y z
N MET A 1 7.25 0.16 -11.35
CA MET A 1 6.49 0.63 -12.50
C MET A 1 5.56 -0.47 -12.95
N LEU A 2 4.26 -0.16 -12.92
CA LEU A 2 3.27 -0.89 -13.70
C LEU A 2 3.66 -0.74 -15.18
N ARG A 3 3.74 -1.83 -15.92
CA ARG A 3 4.27 -1.83 -17.30
C ARG A 3 3.31 -1.20 -18.30
N ASP A 4 2.03 -1.14 -17.96
CA ASP A 4 0.94 -0.69 -18.82
C ASP A 4 0.05 0.40 -18.17
N GLU A 5 0.52 1.01 -17.08
CA GLU A 5 -0.20 2.03 -16.28
C GLU A 5 -1.59 1.57 -15.79
N ARG A 6 -1.86 0.26 -15.90
CA ARG A 6 -3.04 -0.42 -15.37
C ARG A 6 -2.56 -1.33 -14.26
N ILE A 7 -3.48 -1.78 -13.41
CA ILE A 7 -3.15 -2.70 -12.34
C ILE A 7 -3.76 -4.03 -12.74
N THR A 8 -2.93 -4.88 -13.31
CA THR A 8 -3.34 -6.20 -13.73
C THR A 8 -3.13 -7.21 -12.60
N GLU A 9 -3.93 -8.29 -12.55
CA GLU A 9 -3.68 -9.42 -11.65
C GLU A 9 -2.26 -9.99 -11.81
N ALA A 10 -1.65 -9.82 -12.98
CA ALA A 10 -0.28 -10.22 -13.27
C ALA A 10 0.75 -9.40 -12.47
N GLU A 11 0.56 -8.08 -12.33
CA GLU A 11 1.47 -7.22 -11.57
C GLU A 11 1.31 -7.42 -10.07
N ALA A 12 0.08 -7.66 -9.60
CA ALA A 12 -0.16 -8.06 -8.23
C ALA A 12 0.56 -9.37 -7.87
N THR A 13 0.47 -10.36 -8.76
CA THR A 13 1.15 -11.65 -8.60
C THR A 13 2.68 -11.52 -8.65
N GLU A 14 3.20 -10.66 -9.52
CA GLU A 14 4.64 -10.40 -9.64
C GLU A 14 5.20 -9.74 -8.38
N THR A 15 4.54 -8.70 -7.87
CA THR A 15 4.94 -8.03 -6.62
C THR A 15 4.85 -8.96 -5.41
N ALA A 16 3.77 -9.73 -5.29
CA ALA A 16 3.64 -10.75 -4.25
C ALA A 16 4.79 -11.78 -4.28
N SER A 17 5.20 -12.17 -5.49
CA SER A 17 6.30 -13.12 -5.70
C SER A 17 7.66 -12.52 -5.31
N ARG A 18 7.90 -11.24 -5.61
CA ARG A 18 9.12 -10.51 -5.22
C ARG A 18 9.20 -10.34 -3.70
N TYR A 19 8.10 -9.95 -3.06
CA TYR A 19 8.02 -9.81 -1.60
C TYR A 19 8.33 -11.13 -0.89
N ARG A 20 7.65 -12.21 -1.32
CA ARG A 20 7.88 -13.56 -0.76
C ARG A 20 9.33 -14.00 -0.90
N SER A 21 9.94 -13.72 -2.05
CA SER A 21 11.35 -14.11 -2.29
C SER A 21 12.30 -13.36 -1.36
N CYS A 22 12.09 -12.05 -1.17
CA CYS A 22 12.88 -11.26 -0.23
C CYS A 22 12.74 -11.74 1.22
N MET A 23 11.52 -12.04 1.67
CA MET A 23 11.29 -12.54 3.03
C MET A 23 11.89 -13.94 3.24
N ALA A 24 11.84 -14.80 2.22
CA ALA A 24 12.48 -16.12 2.26
C ALA A 24 14.01 -15.99 2.36
N ASP A 25 14.63 -15.06 1.64
CA ASP A 25 16.07 -14.76 1.74
C ASP A 25 16.46 -14.25 3.14
N ALA A 26 15.54 -13.56 3.83
CA ALA A 26 15.68 -13.14 5.23
C ALA A 26 15.39 -14.25 6.26
N GLY A 27 15.06 -15.46 5.79
CA GLY A 27 14.78 -16.63 6.62
C GLY A 27 13.33 -16.70 7.14
N PHE A 28 12.41 -15.92 6.57
CA PHE A 28 10.99 -15.92 6.90
C PHE A 28 10.18 -16.52 5.75
N VAL A 29 9.60 -17.69 5.98
CA VAL A 29 8.80 -18.39 4.96
C VAL A 29 7.33 -18.24 5.30
N PHE A 30 6.55 -17.75 4.34
CA PHE A 30 5.11 -17.67 4.45
C PHE A 30 4.47 -19.00 4.10
N ASP A 31 3.50 -19.42 4.93
CA ASP A 31 2.72 -20.64 4.69
C ASP A 31 1.76 -20.45 3.51
N TYR A 32 1.27 -19.22 3.33
CA TYR A 32 0.34 -18.87 2.27
C TYR A 32 0.52 -17.41 1.82
N VAL A 33 0.47 -17.21 0.50
CA VAL A 33 0.41 -15.87 -0.11
C VAL A 33 -0.94 -15.77 -0.80
N ASN A 34 -1.75 -14.83 -0.33
CA ASN A 34 -3.03 -14.53 -0.94
C ASN A 34 -2.81 -13.92 -2.33
N PRO A 35 -3.80 -14.05 -3.24
CA PRO A 35 -3.75 -13.40 -4.55
C PRO A 35 -3.53 -11.87 -4.50
N ASP A 36 -3.87 -11.23 -3.37
CA ASP A 36 -3.65 -9.81 -3.08
C ASP A 36 -2.22 -9.45 -2.64
N GLY A 37 -1.34 -10.44 -2.58
CA GLY A 37 0.03 -10.30 -2.08
C GLY A 37 0.14 -10.13 -0.58
N SER A 38 -0.99 -10.15 0.16
CA SER A 38 -0.95 -10.32 1.61
C SER A 38 -0.49 -11.72 1.95
N THR A 39 0.29 -11.82 3.01
CA THR A 39 0.96 -13.06 3.38
C THR A 39 0.51 -13.50 4.76
N GLN A 40 0.13 -14.77 4.88
CA GLN A 40 -0.06 -15.39 6.19
C GLN A 40 1.21 -16.15 6.56
N MET A 41 1.76 -15.76 7.69
CA MET A 41 2.79 -16.52 8.40
C MET A 41 2.18 -17.01 9.70
N GLN A 42 2.38 -18.28 10.06
CA GLN A 42 2.21 -18.68 11.45
C GLN A 42 3.29 -17.99 12.30
N THR A 43 2.94 -16.86 12.93
CA THR A 43 3.79 -16.16 13.92
C THR A 43 3.96 -16.92 15.23
N GLY A 44 3.37 -18.12 15.34
CA GLY A 44 3.04 -18.79 16.59
C GLY A 44 4.20 -19.19 17.52
N ASN A 45 5.47 -18.95 17.17
CA ASN A 45 6.62 -19.32 18.02
C ASN A 45 7.82 -18.34 17.94
N MET A 46 7.64 -17.11 17.45
CA MET A 46 8.77 -16.16 17.36
C MET A 46 9.08 -15.52 18.71
N SER A 47 10.35 -15.56 19.12
CA SER A 47 10.86 -14.75 20.24
C SER A 47 10.77 -13.25 19.91
N ASP A 48 10.82 -12.39 20.93
CA ASP A 48 10.78 -10.92 20.75
C ASP A 48 11.88 -10.43 19.78
N ALA A 49 13.06 -11.03 19.83
CA ALA A 49 14.17 -10.70 18.92
C ALA A 49 13.88 -11.13 17.47
N GLU A 50 13.21 -12.27 17.28
CA GLU A 50 12.79 -12.73 15.96
C GLU A 50 11.62 -11.91 15.41
N GLN A 51 10.70 -11.46 16.26
CA GLN A 51 9.63 -10.53 15.88
C GLN A 51 10.19 -9.19 15.44
N GLN A 52 11.17 -8.65 16.18
CA GLN A 52 11.85 -7.41 15.79
C GLN A 52 12.55 -7.57 14.43
N ARG A 53 13.31 -8.67 14.23
CA ARG A 53 13.98 -8.95 12.95
C ARG A 53 12.97 -9.14 11.82
N PHE A 54 11.84 -9.79 12.08
CA PHE A 54 10.76 -9.94 11.12
C PHE A 54 10.22 -8.57 10.70
N HIS A 55 9.96 -7.68 11.65
CA HIS A 55 9.40 -6.36 11.34
C HIS A 55 10.37 -5.49 10.53
N GLU A 56 11.67 -5.54 10.84
CA GLU A 56 12.70 -4.84 10.07
C GLU A 56 12.79 -5.36 8.63
N GLN A 57 12.74 -6.68 8.45
CA GLN A 57 12.81 -7.30 7.12
C GLN A 57 11.51 -7.12 6.33
N ASP A 58 10.35 -7.14 7.00
CA ASP A 58 9.06 -6.80 6.41
C ASP A 58 9.08 -5.41 5.79
N ILE A 59 9.61 -4.41 6.52
CA ILE A 59 9.75 -3.04 6.00
C ILE A 59 10.66 -3.00 4.77
N VAL A 60 11.80 -3.71 4.80
CA VAL A 60 12.76 -3.74 3.67
C VAL A 60 12.16 -4.43 2.46
N CYS A 61 11.57 -5.61 2.65
CA CYS A 61 11.01 -6.42 1.58
C CYS A 61 9.75 -5.82 0.99
N SER A 62 8.87 -5.23 1.82
CA SER A 62 7.68 -4.51 1.37
C SER A 62 8.05 -3.32 0.49
N LYS A 63 9.12 -2.59 0.85
CA LYS A 63 9.71 -1.53 0.02
C LYS A 63 10.25 -2.10 -1.29
N GLN A 64 11.22 -3.02 -1.25
CA GLN A 64 11.89 -3.52 -2.47
C GLN A 64 10.94 -4.19 -3.48
N SER A 65 9.82 -4.73 -3.02
CA SER A 65 8.83 -5.40 -3.87
C SER A 65 7.70 -4.50 -4.38
N GLY A 66 7.50 -3.33 -3.76
CA GLY A 66 6.33 -2.47 -4.00
C GLY A 66 5.03 -3.02 -3.40
N GLN A 67 5.12 -3.96 -2.45
CA GLN A 67 3.98 -4.67 -1.86
C GLN A 67 2.96 -3.72 -1.24
N TYR A 68 3.38 -2.71 -0.46
CA TYR A 68 2.42 -1.80 0.18
C TYR A 68 1.51 -1.11 -0.83
N PHE A 69 2.06 -0.64 -1.95
CA PHE A 69 1.27 0.04 -2.98
C PHE A 69 0.33 -0.92 -3.72
N ILE A 70 0.87 -2.05 -4.17
CA ILE A 70 0.12 -3.04 -4.96
C ILE A 70 -0.94 -3.76 -4.13
N THR A 71 -0.68 -4.07 -2.86
CA THR A 71 -1.66 -4.73 -1.97
C THR A 71 -2.81 -3.80 -1.64
N HIS A 72 -2.57 -2.51 -1.38
CA HIS A 72 -3.66 -1.54 -1.20
C HIS A 72 -4.52 -1.43 -2.47
N LEU A 73 -3.88 -1.35 -3.62
CA LEU A 73 -4.54 -1.32 -4.91
C LEU A 73 -5.33 -2.59 -5.22
N TYR A 74 -4.77 -3.75 -4.95
CA TYR A 74 -5.43 -5.03 -5.17
C TYR A 74 -6.60 -5.23 -4.19
N ASN A 75 -6.46 -4.83 -2.92
CA ASN A 75 -7.56 -4.87 -1.96
C ASN A 75 -8.74 -4.02 -2.44
N ALA A 76 -8.46 -2.84 -3.03
CA ALA A 76 -9.48 -2.04 -3.68
C ALA A 76 -10.12 -2.78 -4.88
N LEU A 77 -9.34 -3.51 -5.70
CA LEU A 77 -9.84 -4.31 -6.83
C LEU A 77 -10.71 -5.52 -6.41
N VAL A 78 -10.43 -6.15 -5.27
CA VAL A 78 -11.21 -7.30 -4.76
C VAL A 78 -12.52 -6.84 -4.10
N GLN A 79 -12.54 -5.64 -3.52
CA GLN A 79 -13.74 -5.02 -2.97
C GLN A 79 -14.61 -4.33 -4.02
N ASP A 80 -14.32 -4.55 -5.31
CA ASP A 80 -15.01 -3.95 -6.45
C ASP A 80 -15.82 -4.99 -7.24
N PRO A 81 -17.03 -5.34 -6.76
CA PRO A 81 -17.85 -6.41 -7.34
C PRO A 81 -18.25 -6.15 -8.80
N ASP A 82 -18.22 -4.89 -9.26
CA ASP A 82 -18.61 -4.48 -10.60
C ASP A 82 -17.40 -4.35 -11.58
N GLY A 83 -16.17 -4.46 -11.08
CA GLY A 83 -14.94 -4.41 -11.90
C GLY A 83 -14.60 -3.02 -12.48
N GLU A 84 -15.29 -1.97 -12.03
CA GLU A 84 -15.01 -0.57 -12.37
C GLU A 84 -13.55 -0.18 -12.06
N LEU A 85 -12.99 -0.58 -10.92
CA LEU A 85 -11.61 -0.30 -10.50
C LEU A 85 -10.56 -1.02 -11.36
N ARG A 86 -10.87 -2.18 -11.95
CA ARG A 86 -9.94 -2.93 -12.85
C ARG A 86 -9.65 -2.21 -14.16
N ASN A 87 -10.53 -1.29 -14.57
CA ASN A 87 -10.40 -0.55 -15.82
C ASN A 87 -9.86 0.88 -15.64
N ARG A 88 -9.51 1.27 -14.42
CA ARG A 88 -9.09 2.63 -14.11
C ARG A 88 -7.59 2.81 -14.25
N THR A 89 -7.24 4.01 -14.68
CA THR A 89 -5.87 4.48 -14.80
C THR A 89 -5.30 4.85 -13.43
N ALA A 90 -3.98 4.84 -13.30
CA ALA A 90 -3.31 5.30 -12.08
C ALA A 90 -3.69 6.75 -11.70
N GLU A 91 -3.97 7.62 -12.67
CA GLU A 91 -4.44 8.99 -12.43
C GLU A 91 -5.80 9.02 -11.75
N GLU A 92 -6.74 8.18 -12.19
CA GLU A 92 -8.09 8.13 -11.62
C GLU A 92 -8.10 7.65 -10.17
N ILE A 93 -7.17 6.76 -9.82
CA ILE A 93 -7.01 6.26 -8.45
C ILE A 93 -6.43 7.35 -7.55
N ARG A 94 -5.39 8.06 -8.02
CA ARG A 94 -4.82 9.21 -7.30
C ARG A 94 -5.86 10.31 -7.08
N ARG A 95 -6.72 10.56 -8.08
CA ARG A 95 -7.83 11.51 -7.97
C ARG A 95 -8.81 11.10 -6.88
N ASP A 96 -9.21 9.84 -6.80
CA ASP A 96 -10.13 9.36 -5.77
C ASP A 96 -9.54 9.52 -4.36
N LEU A 97 -8.24 9.19 -4.19
CA LEU A 97 -7.54 9.39 -2.93
C LEU A 97 -7.51 10.87 -2.52
N ALA A 98 -7.15 11.77 -3.45
CA ALA A 98 -7.14 13.21 -3.22
C ALA A 98 -8.53 13.73 -2.82
N GLU A 99 -9.59 13.26 -3.50
CA GLU A 99 -10.97 13.62 -3.16
C GLU A 99 -11.39 13.07 -1.79
N CYS A 100 -10.99 11.84 -1.44
CA CYS A 100 -11.28 11.28 -0.12
C CYS A 100 -10.64 12.11 1.01
N LEU A 101 -9.35 12.41 0.88
CA LEU A 101 -8.61 13.20 1.86
C LEU A 101 -9.22 14.60 2.02
N LYS A 102 -9.73 15.19 0.92
CA LYS A 102 -10.50 16.45 0.98
C LYS A 102 -11.82 16.27 1.73
N ARG A 103 -12.62 15.25 1.39
CA ARG A 103 -13.91 14.97 2.07
C ARG A 103 -13.75 14.75 3.58
N LYS A 104 -12.68 14.08 4.00
CA LYS A 104 -12.39 13.82 5.43
C LYS A 104 -11.80 15.06 6.15
N GLY A 105 -11.44 16.11 5.40
CA GLY A 105 -10.85 17.35 5.91
C GLY A 105 -9.37 17.22 6.27
N THR A 106 -8.69 16.21 5.71
CA THR A 106 -7.28 15.89 5.98
C THR A 106 -6.33 16.83 5.23
N VAL A 107 -6.75 17.30 4.05
CA VAL A 107 -6.01 18.22 3.16
C VAL A 107 -6.90 19.41 2.75
N GLY A 108 -6.27 20.45 2.19
CA GLY A 108 -6.97 21.65 1.70
C GLY A 108 -7.67 21.45 0.35
N PRO A 109 -8.52 22.40 -0.07
CA PRO A 109 -9.29 22.32 -1.31
C PRO A 109 -8.43 22.31 -2.58
N GLU A 110 -7.22 22.89 -2.50
CA GLU A 110 -6.23 22.92 -3.59
C GLU A 110 -5.52 21.57 -3.81
N PHE A 111 -5.77 20.55 -2.97
CA PHE A 111 -5.14 19.25 -3.10
C PHE A 111 -5.76 18.45 -4.25
N THR A 112 -4.91 17.93 -5.14
CA THR A 112 -5.28 17.27 -6.40
C THR A 112 -4.59 15.91 -6.56
N ALA A 113 -4.90 15.20 -7.65
CA ALA A 113 -4.24 13.96 -8.01
C ALA A 113 -2.73 14.13 -8.24
N ASP A 114 -2.28 15.33 -8.66
CA ASP A 114 -0.87 15.63 -8.93
C ASP A 114 -0.05 15.77 -7.65
N ASP A 115 -0.70 16.06 -6.52
CA ASP A 115 -0.07 16.10 -5.20
C ASP A 115 0.15 14.69 -4.62
N VAL A 116 -0.50 13.67 -5.20
CA VAL A 116 -0.28 12.26 -4.86
C VAL A 116 0.85 11.75 -5.75
N PRO A 117 1.93 11.18 -5.18
CA PRO A 117 3.07 10.76 -5.97
C PRO A 117 2.71 9.65 -6.95
N ILE A 118 3.35 9.69 -8.11
CA ILE A 118 3.46 8.51 -8.96
C ILE A 118 4.34 7.51 -8.22
N VAL A 119 3.91 6.26 -8.16
CA VAL A 119 4.59 5.23 -7.37
C VAL A 119 5.40 4.33 -8.29
N ASP A 120 6.71 4.34 -8.06
CA ASP A 120 7.64 3.47 -8.77
C ASP A 120 7.67 2.06 -8.13
N ALA A 121 8.52 1.17 -8.65
CA ALA A 121 8.49 -0.25 -8.28
C ALA A 121 8.79 -0.52 -6.79
N ASP A 122 9.46 0.41 -6.10
CA ASP A 122 9.90 0.28 -4.71
C ASP A 122 8.94 0.96 -3.69
N GLY A 123 7.90 1.64 -4.18
CA GLY A 123 6.87 2.22 -3.32
C GLY A 123 7.35 3.36 -2.40
N GLU A 124 8.58 3.86 -2.54
CA GLU A 124 9.18 4.75 -1.53
C GLU A 124 8.45 6.09 -1.45
N GLU A 125 8.03 6.63 -2.59
CA GLU A 125 7.28 7.88 -2.66
C GLU A 125 5.94 7.74 -1.93
N TYR A 126 5.28 6.59 -2.07
CA TYR A 126 4.00 6.33 -1.42
C TYR A 126 4.14 6.25 0.10
N VAL A 127 5.20 5.59 0.58
CA VAL A 127 5.51 5.51 2.00
C VAL A 127 5.79 6.90 2.56
N ARG A 128 6.67 7.68 1.92
CA ARG A 128 7.00 9.05 2.35
C ARG A 128 5.78 9.97 2.32
N PHE A 129 4.88 9.76 1.36
CA PHE A 129 3.62 10.48 1.30
C PHE A 129 2.68 10.11 2.45
N GLY A 130 2.51 8.82 2.76
CA GLY A 130 1.73 8.35 3.91
C GLY A 130 2.26 8.88 5.24
N GLN A 131 3.58 8.95 5.40
CA GLN A 131 4.23 9.51 6.59
C GLN A 131 3.86 10.97 6.86
N GLN A 132 3.45 11.74 5.83
CA GLN A 132 2.96 13.09 6.05
C GLN A 132 1.67 13.13 6.88
N PHE A 133 0.92 12.03 6.94
CA PHE A 133 -0.33 11.88 7.67
C PHE A 133 -0.17 11.09 8.97
N THR A 134 0.73 10.10 9.01
CA THR A 134 0.87 9.14 10.12
C THR A 134 1.97 9.49 11.11
N ASP A 135 3.02 10.20 10.70
CA ASP A 135 4.22 10.38 11.53
C ASP A 135 4.21 11.74 12.23
N PRO A 136 4.56 11.81 13.54
CA PRO A 136 4.74 13.07 14.24
C PRO A 136 5.75 13.99 13.51
N GLY A 137 5.28 15.17 13.08
CA GLY A 137 6.07 16.12 12.29
C GLY A 137 5.78 16.08 10.78
N GLY A 138 4.94 15.15 10.31
CA GLY A 138 4.38 15.15 8.97
C GLY A 138 3.50 16.38 8.72
N ARG A 139 3.45 16.84 7.46
CA ARG A 139 2.75 18.08 7.07
C ARG A 139 1.26 18.07 7.43
N TYR A 140 0.62 16.91 7.32
CA TYR A 140 -0.81 16.71 7.56
C TYR A 140 -1.06 15.92 8.85
N TYR A 141 -0.04 15.73 9.69
CA TYR A 141 -0.12 14.85 10.85
C TYR A 141 -1.13 15.34 11.88
N SER A 142 -2.06 14.45 12.22
CA SER A 142 -2.86 14.49 13.44
C SER A 142 -3.41 13.09 13.70
N GLY A 143 -3.77 12.75 14.95
CA GLY A 143 -4.34 11.42 15.24
C GLY A 143 -5.58 11.09 14.39
N ARG A 144 -6.43 12.10 14.12
CA ARG A 144 -7.58 11.97 13.22
C ARG A 144 -7.19 11.79 11.76
N ASN A 145 -6.12 12.47 11.32
CA ASN A 145 -5.67 12.42 9.94
C ASN A 145 -4.95 11.11 9.62
N ALA A 146 -4.27 10.49 10.59
CA ALA A 146 -3.72 9.15 10.45
C ALA A 146 -4.82 8.11 10.20
N GLU A 147 -5.93 8.18 10.96
CA GLU A 147 -7.10 7.31 10.74
C GLU A 147 -7.78 7.60 9.39
N SER A 148 -7.94 8.87 9.04
CA SER A 148 -8.52 9.27 7.75
C SER A 148 -7.68 8.82 6.56
N TRP A 149 -6.35 8.87 6.69
CA TRP A 149 -5.41 8.33 5.72
C TRP A 149 -5.63 6.83 5.52
N ILE A 150 -5.69 6.04 6.59
CA ILE A 150 -5.94 4.59 6.52
C ILE A 150 -7.28 4.33 5.80
N GLN A 151 -8.36 4.99 6.22
CA GLN A 151 -9.68 4.82 5.60
C GLN A 151 -9.69 5.17 4.10
N CYS A 152 -9.08 6.28 3.72
CA CYS A 152 -9.02 6.70 2.32
C CYS A 152 -8.09 5.84 1.47
N ASN A 153 -7.09 5.22 2.08
CA ASN A 153 -6.15 4.32 1.41
C ASN A 153 -6.76 2.92 1.23
N ASP A 154 -7.63 2.49 2.16
CA ASP A 154 -8.40 1.24 2.07
C ASP A 154 -9.59 1.35 1.09
N ASP A 155 -10.36 2.44 1.16
CA ASP A 155 -11.47 2.71 0.25
C ASP A 155 -11.63 4.23 0.00
N PRO A 156 -10.99 4.78 -1.04
CA PRO A 156 -11.03 6.20 -1.35
C PRO A 156 -12.41 6.68 -1.85
N ARG A 157 -13.40 5.80 -2.01
CA ARG A 157 -14.78 6.18 -2.40
C ARG A 157 -15.74 6.26 -1.22
N LYS A 158 -15.35 5.79 -0.03
CA LYS A 158 -16.11 5.94 1.23
C LYS A 158 -15.55 7.08 2.10
#